data_AF-A0A0D6DZ39-F1
#
_entry.id   AF-A0A0D6DZ39-F1
#
_cell.length_a   1.000
_cell.length_b   1.000
_cell.length_c   1.000
_cell.angle_alpha   90.00
_cell.angle_beta   90.00
_cell.angle_gamma   90.00
#
_symmetry.space_group_name_H-M   'P 1'
#
loop_
_entity.id
_entity.type
_entity.pdbx_description
1 polymer ?
#
loop_
_entity_poly.entity_id
_entity_poly.type
_entity_poly.pdbx_seq_one_letter_code
_entity_poly.pdbx_strand_id
1 'polypeptide(L)'
;MNKTKLKVILGSLLVITVALLLRLKGNMDQKRNEKENIDNQRITAMTVKMIEPRVEKIIFSKSFFYSRIGICNIRARIVIGGKSYKEILSKKEIVAGDRLPEADDRVQTKVPLLVIYSDGKEEILEDKP
;
A
#
# COMPACT_ATOMS: atom_id res chain seq x y z
N MET A 1 -15.87 47.72 24.44
CA MET A 1 -16.10 46.93 23.21
C MET A 1 -17.60 46.63 23.08
N ASN A 2 -18.21 46.92 21.93
CA ASN A 2 -19.67 46.83 21.77
C ASN A 2 -20.13 45.35 21.67
N LYS A 3 -21.27 44.98 22.28
CA LYS A 3 -21.74 43.58 22.36
C LYS A 3 -21.86 42.91 20.98
N THR A 4 -22.19 43.68 19.95
CA THR A 4 -22.27 43.23 18.56
C THR A 4 -20.89 42.85 17.99
N LYS A 5 -19.84 43.64 18.28
CA LYS A 5 -18.47 43.34 17.85
C LYS A 5 -17.94 42.07 18.52
N LEU A 6 -18.26 41.86 19.81
CA LEU A 6 -17.89 40.64 20.54
C LEU A 6 -18.55 39.39 19.95
N LYS A 7 -19.85 39.45 19.60
CA LYS A 7 -20.56 38.34 18.94
C LYS A 7 -19.98 37.99 17.57
N VAL A 8 -19.61 38.99 16.77
CA VAL A 8 -18.97 38.77 15.46
C VAL A 8 -17.60 38.11 15.62
N ILE A 9 -16.79 38.56 16.60
CA ILE A 9 -15.49 37.95 16.88
C ILE A 9 -15.65 36.51 17.35
N LEU A 10 -16.54 36.23 18.31
CA LEU A 10 -16.80 34.84 18.76
C LEU A 10 -17.31 33.95 17.63
N GLY A 11 -18.21 34.46 16.77
CA GLY A 11 -18.70 33.72 15.62
C GLY A 11 -17.58 33.37 14.64
N SER A 12 -16.75 34.35 14.29
CA SER A 12 -15.59 34.13 13.40
C SER A 12 -14.57 33.15 14.00
N LEU A 13 -14.29 33.24 15.30
CA LEU A 13 -13.38 32.35 16.01
C LEU A 13 -13.90 30.90 15.99
N LEU A 14 -15.21 30.70 16.18
CA LEU A 14 -15.85 29.39 16.12
C LEU A 14 -15.69 28.76 14.73
N VAL A 15 -15.97 29.52 13.66
CA VAL A 15 -15.84 29.04 12.28
C VAL A 15 -14.40 28.65 11.95
N ILE A 16 -13.43 29.47 12.34
CA ILE A 16 -12.00 29.18 12.13
C ILE A 16 -11.60 27.90 12.88
N THR A 17 -12.06 27.74 14.13
CA THR A 17 -11.77 26.56 14.94
C THR A 17 -12.34 25.29 14.32
N VAL A 18 -13.59 25.32 13.86
CA VAL A 18 -14.21 24.17 13.17
C VAL A 18 -13.46 23.82 11.88
N ALA A 19 -13.08 24.81 11.08
CA ALA A 19 -12.32 24.59 9.84
C ALA A 19 -10.93 23.95 10.12
N LEU A 20 -10.24 24.37 11.17
CA LEU A 20 -8.97 23.77 11.61
C LEU A 20 -9.16 22.32 12.02
N LEU A 21 -10.18 22.00 12.83
CA LEU A 21 -10.46 20.65 13.28
C LEU A 21 -10.76 19.69 12.12
N LEU A 22 -11.54 20.14 11.13
CA LEU A 22 -11.82 19.34 9.93
C LEU A 22 -10.57 19.05 9.09
N ARG A 23 -9.67 20.04 8.94
CA ARG A 23 -8.39 19.85 8.24
C ARG A 23 -7.48 18.89 8.98
N LEU A 24 -7.37 19.02 10.31
CA LEU A 24 -6.57 18.12 11.13
C LEU A 24 -7.07 16.68 11.03
N LYS A 25 -8.40 16.47 11.14
CA LYS A 25 -9.01 15.14 10.99
C LYS A 25 -8.73 14.55 9.61
N GLY A 26 -8.95 15.32 8.52
CA GLY A 26 -8.66 14.85 7.16
C GLY A 26 -7.20 14.44 6.97
N ASN A 27 -6.25 15.23 7.49
CA ASN A 27 -4.82 14.91 7.41
C ASN A 27 -4.46 13.65 8.23
N MET A 28 -5.08 13.45 9.40
CA MET A 28 -4.87 12.27 10.23
C MET A 28 -5.41 11.00 9.55
N ASP A 29 -6.61 11.07 8.99
CA ASP A 29 -7.25 9.96 8.29
C ASP A 29 -6.42 9.56 7.05
N GLN A 30 -5.91 10.54 6.30
CA GLN A 30 -5.02 10.28 5.16
C GLN A 30 -3.73 9.57 5.60
N LYS A 31 -3.03 10.08 6.63
CA LYS A 31 -1.80 9.45 7.15
C LYS A 31 -2.03 8.03 7.64
N ARG A 32 -3.17 7.78 8.28
CA ARG A 32 -3.54 6.44 8.75
C ARG A 32 -3.74 5.49 7.57
N ASN A 33 -4.46 5.91 6.54
CA ASN A 33 -4.71 5.11 5.34
C ASN A 33 -3.42 4.82 4.57
N GLU A 34 -2.52 5.80 4.47
CA GLU A 34 -1.21 5.62 3.85
C GLU A 34 -0.39 4.58 4.61
N LYS A 35 -0.31 4.69 5.95
CA LYS A 35 0.41 3.70 6.77
C LYS A 35 -0.18 2.29 6.60
N GLU A 36 -1.50 2.16 6.69
CA GLU A 36 -2.17 0.87 6.53
C GLU A 36 -1.93 0.27 5.14
N ASN A 37 -1.91 1.09 4.09
CA ASN A 37 -1.58 0.64 2.74
C ASN A 37 -0.15 0.09 2.65
N ILE A 38 0.84 0.78 3.23
CA ILE A 38 2.23 0.30 3.26
C ILE A 38 2.36 -1.00 4.05
N ASP A 39 1.70 -1.10 5.21
CA ASP A 39 1.68 -2.34 6.01
C ASP A 39 1.07 -3.51 5.21
N ASN A 40 -0.01 -3.24 4.47
CA ASN A 40 -0.64 -4.22 3.59
C ASN A 40 0.28 -4.65 2.44
N GLN A 41 1.04 -3.72 1.85
CA GLN A 41 2.02 -4.00 0.80
C GLN A 41 3.13 -4.90 1.32
N ARG A 42 3.67 -4.63 2.51
CA ARG A 42 4.74 -5.44 3.10
C ARG A 42 4.31 -6.88 3.36
N ILE A 43 3.12 -7.06 3.97
CA ILE A 43 2.55 -8.39 4.19
C ILE A 43 2.34 -9.12 2.86
N THR A 44 1.81 -8.42 1.85
CA THR A 44 1.58 -8.97 0.52
C THR A 44 2.89 -9.39 -0.16
N ALA A 45 3.95 -8.60 -0.04
CA ALA A 45 5.27 -8.95 -0.58
C ALA A 45 5.86 -10.21 0.09
N MET A 46 5.72 -10.35 1.41
CA MET A 46 6.11 -11.56 2.12
C MET A 46 5.34 -12.79 1.63
N THR A 47 4.03 -12.65 1.40
CA THR A 47 3.21 -13.73 0.84
C THR A 47 3.66 -14.10 -0.56
N VAL A 48 3.91 -13.12 -1.45
CA VAL A 48 4.41 -13.37 -2.81
C VAL A 48 5.73 -14.12 -2.79
N LYS A 49 6.68 -13.71 -1.94
CA LYS A 49 7.97 -14.39 -1.79
C LYS A 49 7.81 -15.87 -1.40
N MET A 50 6.81 -16.19 -0.58
CA MET A 50 6.55 -17.54 -0.11
C MET A 50 5.89 -18.43 -1.18
N ILE A 51 4.96 -17.89 -1.97
CA ILE A 51 4.23 -18.65 -3.00
C ILE A 51 4.97 -18.71 -4.34
N GLU A 52 5.76 -17.69 -4.66
CA GLU A 52 6.53 -17.59 -5.90
C GLU A 52 7.95 -17.09 -5.57
N PRO A 53 8.84 -17.99 -5.10
CA PRO A 53 10.16 -17.62 -4.62
C PRO A 53 11.10 -17.08 -5.72
N ARG A 54 10.71 -17.22 -7.00
CA ARG A 54 11.45 -16.71 -8.16
C ARG A 54 11.26 -15.21 -8.38
N VAL A 55 10.35 -14.54 -7.67
CA VAL A 55 10.16 -13.09 -7.83
C VAL A 55 11.38 -12.34 -7.32
N GLU A 56 12.02 -11.62 -8.25
CA GLU A 56 13.19 -10.79 -7.99
C GLU A 56 12.80 -9.41 -7.45
N LYS A 57 11.68 -8.88 -7.95
CA LYS A 57 11.24 -7.51 -7.64
C LYS A 57 9.72 -7.37 -7.64
N ILE A 58 9.19 -6.61 -6.70
CA ILE A 58 7.79 -6.14 -6.67
C ILE A 58 7.78 -4.62 -6.66
N ILE A 59 6.93 -4.01 -7.47
CA ILE A 59 6.71 -2.57 -7.53
C ILE A 59 5.23 -2.30 -7.30
N PHE A 60 4.89 -1.80 -6.11
CA PHE A 60 3.50 -1.52 -5.73
C PHE A 60 2.99 -0.21 -6.32
N SER A 61 1.73 -0.24 -6.75
CA SER A 61 0.98 0.97 -7.10
C SER A 61 0.45 1.66 -5.83
N LYS A 62 0.19 2.97 -5.92
CA LYS A 62 -0.59 3.71 -4.92
C LYS A 62 -2.05 3.24 -4.84
N SER A 63 -2.56 2.61 -5.90
CA SER A 63 -3.94 2.16 -5.97
C SER A 63 -4.14 0.80 -5.29
N PHE A 64 -5.07 0.75 -4.34
CA PHE A 64 -5.60 -0.47 -3.74
C PHE A 64 -7.13 -0.41 -3.70
N PHE A 65 -7.77 -1.56 -3.57
CA PHE A 65 -9.23 -1.66 -3.45
C PHE A 65 -9.60 -2.86 -2.59
N TYR A 66 -10.77 -2.80 -1.96
CA TYR A 66 -11.31 -3.93 -1.21
C TYR A 66 -12.26 -4.75 -2.09
N SER A 67 -12.17 -6.07 -2.00
CA SER A 67 -13.18 -6.96 -2.58
C SER A 67 -14.51 -6.82 -1.84
N ARG A 68 -15.59 -7.44 -2.39
CA ARG A 68 -16.91 -7.47 -1.74
C ARG A 68 -16.90 -8.07 -0.33
N ILE A 69 -15.92 -8.93 -0.04
CA ILE A 69 -15.74 -9.59 1.27
C ILE A 69 -14.66 -8.92 2.13
N GLY A 70 -14.23 -7.70 1.78
CA GLY A 70 -13.30 -6.91 2.59
C GLY A 70 -11.82 -7.31 2.46
N ILE A 71 -11.42 -8.04 1.42
CA ILE A 71 -10.00 -8.36 1.18
C ILE A 71 -9.34 -7.19 0.46
N CYS A 72 -8.25 -6.67 1.03
CA CYS A 72 -7.43 -5.65 0.38
C CYS A 72 -6.65 -6.25 -0.79
N ASN A 73 -6.84 -5.66 -1.97
CA ASN A 73 -6.17 -6.01 -3.22
C ASN A 73 -5.33 -4.82 -3.67
N ILE A 74 -4.09 -5.10 -4.04
CA ILE A 74 -3.10 -4.08 -4.40
C ILE A 74 -2.57 -4.40 -5.78
N ARG A 75 -2.57 -3.40 -6.66
CA ARG A 75 -1.95 -3.55 -7.98
C ARG A 75 -0.45 -3.45 -7.84
N ALA A 76 0.28 -4.36 -8.47
CA ALA A 76 1.73 -4.34 -8.50
C ALA A 76 2.27 -4.78 -9.86
N ARG A 77 3.54 -4.50 -10.10
CA ARG A 77 4.33 -5.21 -11.11
C ARG A 77 5.31 -6.12 -10.40
N ILE A 78 5.32 -7.39 -10.77
CA ILE A 78 6.33 -8.34 -10.31
C ILE A 78 7.35 -8.58 -11.42
N VAL A 79 8.59 -8.92 -11.07
CA VAL A 79 9.66 -9.24 -12.01
C VAL A 79 10.17 -10.64 -11.76
N ILE A 80 10.19 -11.45 -12.81
CA ILE A 80 10.70 -12.83 -12.81
C ILE A 80 11.57 -13.01 -14.04
N GLY A 81 12.84 -13.39 -13.88
CA GLY A 81 13.80 -13.53 -14.97
C GLY A 81 13.98 -12.22 -15.75
N GLY A 82 14.00 -11.08 -15.06
CA GLY A 82 14.07 -9.74 -15.67
C GLY A 82 12.83 -9.30 -16.46
N LYS A 83 11.78 -10.11 -16.57
CA LYS A 83 10.51 -9.74 -17.24
C LYS A 83 9.47 -9.26 -16.24
N SER A 84 8.72 -8.22 -16.61
CA SER A 84 7.70 -7.62 -15.75
C SER A 84 6.29 -8.11 -16.07
N TYR A 85 5.52 -8.42 -15.02
CA TYR A 85 4.15 -8.92 -15.07
C TYR A 85 3.26 -8.06 -14.17
N LYS A 86 2.08 -7.67 -14.66
CA LYS A 86 1.10 -6.87 -13.92
C LYS A 86 0.18 -7.77 -13.13
N GLU A 87 0.21 -7.63 -11.81
CA GLU A 87 -0.55 -8.47 -10.90
C GLU A 87 -1.46 -7.67 -9.97
N ILE A 88 -2.52 -8.32 -9.52
CA ILE A 88 -3.36 -7.94 -8.41
C ILE A 88 -3.04 -8.91 -7.28
N LEU A 89 -2.52 -8.36 -6.19
CA LEU A 89 -1.99 -9.13 -5.08
C LEU A 89 -2.87 -8.91 -3.85
N SER A 90 -2.99 -9.93 -3.02
CA SER A 90 -3.60 -9.83 -1.69
C SER A 90 -2.65 -10.40 -0.63
N LYS A 91 -3.01 -10.24 0.64
CA LYS A 91 -2.26 -10.84 1.75
C LYS A 91 -2.19 -12.38 1.68
N LYS A 92 -3.01 -13.03 0.86
CA LYS A 92 -3.15 -14.49 0.79
C LYS A 92 -2.63 -15.10 -0.50
N GLU A 93 -2.71 -14.38 -1.62
CA GLU A 93 -2.48 -14.96 -2.95
C GLU A 93 -2.22 -13.89 -4.02
N ILE A 94 -1.74 -14.36 -5.17
CA ILE A 94 -1.82 -13.64 -6.45
C ILE A 94 -3.22 -13.86 -6.99
N VAL A 95 -4.02 -12.80 -7.07
CA VAL A 95 -5.47 -12.88 -7.32
C VAL A 95 -5.77 -12.93 -8.82
N ALA A 96 -5.09 -12.10 -9.60
CA ALA A 96 -5.27 -11.99 -11.05
C ALA A 96 -4.12 -11.21 -11.67
N GLY A 97 -3.88 -11.40 -12.96
CA GLY A 97 -2.86 -10.64 -13.66
C GLY A 97 -2.43 -11.29 -14.96
N ASP A 98 -1.17 -11.07 -15.32
CA ASP A 98 -0.58 -11.66 -16.51
C ASP A 98 -0.30 -13.15 -16.26
N ARG A 99 -0.22 -13.95 -17.34
CA ARG A 99 0.18 -15.36 -17.21
C ARG A 99 1.65 -15.40 -16.80
N LEU A 100 1.91 -15.87 -15.59
CA LEU A 100 3.27 -16.08 -15.08
C LEU A 100 3.94 -17.27 -15.79
N PRO A 101 5.28 -17.23 -15.94
CA PRO A 101 6.01 -18.37 -16.50
C PRO A 101 5.84 -19.59 -15.60
N GLU A 102 5.70 -20.77 -16.21
CA GLU A 102 5.67 -22.03 -15.47
C GLU A 102 6.92 -22.16 -14.60
N ALA A 103 6.74 -22.71 -13.40
CA ALA A 103 7.86 -23.07 -12.54
C ALA A 103 8.66 -24.18 -13.24
N ASP A 104 9.96 -23.95 -13.42
CA ASP A 104 10.87 -25.05 -13.71
C ASP A 104 11.29 -25.62 -12.36
N ASP A 105 10.78 -26.80 -12.03
CA ASP A 105 11.04 -27.52 -10.79
C ASP A 105 12.55 -27.77 -10.54
N ARG A 106 13.38 -27.60 -11.56
CA ARG A 106 14.84 -27.73 -11.50
C ARG A 106 15.54 -26.47 -10.96
N VAL A 107 14.85 -25.33 -10.92
CA VAL A 107 15.40 -24.05 -10.49
C VAL A 107 14.86 -23.70 -9.10
N GLN A 108 15.53 -24.19 -8.06
CA GLN A 108 15.34 -23.69 -6.69
C GLN A 108 15.95 -22.28 -6.54
N THR A 109 15.35 -21.27 -7.16
CA THR A 109 15.75 -19.89 -6.90
C THR A 109 14.94 -19.32 -5.76
N LYS A 110 15.53 -19.40 -4.58
CA LYS A 110 15.23 -18.55 -3.44
C LYS A 110 16.02 -17.25 -3.59
N VAL A 111 15.47 -16.31 -4.35
CA VAL A 111 16.15 -15.02 -4.59
C VAL A 111 15.75 -14.00 -3.52
N PRO A 112 16.66 -13.11 -3.10
CA PRO A 112 16.28 -11.90 -2.38
C PRO A 112 15.23 -11.14 -3.19
N LEU A 113 14.17 -10.68 -2.52
CA LEU A 113 13.08 -9.97 -3.16
C LEU A 113 13.23 -8.47 -2.90
N LEU A 114 13.45 -7.68 -3.96
CA LEU A 114 13.40 -6.22 -3.88
C LEU A 114 11.96 -5.73 -3.92
N VAL A 115 11.51 -5.03 -2.88
CA VAL A 115 10.18 -4.44 -2.78
C VAL A 115 10.29 -2.93 -2.93
N ILE A 116 9.60 -2.36 -3.91
CA ILE A 116 9.40 -0.91 -4.05
C ILE A 116 7.96 -0.60 -3.64
N TYR A 117 7.82 0.10 -2.53
CA TYR A 117 6.54 0.51 -1.96
C TYR A 117 5.93 1.70 -2.71
N SER A 118 4.64 1.91 -2.52
CA SER A 118 3.91 3.01 -3.16
C SER A 118 4.31 4.41 -2.65
N ASP A 119 5.00 4.49 -1.49
CA ASP A 119 5.62 5.72 -0.98
C ASP A 119 7.03 5.95 -1.54
N GLY A 120 7.53 5.04 -2.39
CA GLY A 120 8.84 5.09 -3.01
C GLY A 120 9.97 4.48 -2.17
N LYS A 121 9.69 3.98 -0.96
CA LYS A 121 10.71 3.25 -0.18
C LYS A 121 11.02 1.91 -0.79
N GLU A 122 12.24 1.45 -0.56
CA GLU A 122 12.73 0.16 -1.00
C GLU A 122 13.08 -0.73 0.21
N GLU A 123 12.78 -2.02 0.13
CA GLU A 123 13.16 -3.03 1.12
C GLU A 123 13.60 -4.29 0.40
N ILE A 124 14.68 -4.93 0.86
CA ILE A 124 15.08 -6.25 0.39
C ILE A 124 14.58 -7.26 1.42
N LEU A 125 13.72 -8.18 0.97
CA LEU A 125 13.24 -9.31 1.76
C LEU A 125 14.11 -10.53 1.48
N GLU A 126 14.95 -10.87 2.46
CA GLU A 126 15.73 -12.10 2.46
C GLU A 126 14.90 -13.28 3.01
N ASP A 127 15.36 -14.50 2.76
CA ASP A 127 14.78 -15.64 3.47
C ASP A 127 15.19 -15.58 4.94
N LYS A 128 14.24 -15.81 5.84
CA LYS A 128 14.61 -16.07 7.23
C LYS A 128 15.43 -17.37 7.27
N PRO A 129 16.57 -17.41 7.97
CA PRO A 129 17.32 -18.63 8.21
C PRO A 129 16.47 -19.67 8.96
#